data_AF-A0A5S3PNM3-F1
#
_entry.id   AF-A0A5S3PNM3-F1
#
_cell.length_a   1.000
_cell.length_b   1.000
_cell.length_c   1.000
_cell.angle_alpha   90.00
_cell.angle_beta   90.00
_cell.angle_gamma   90.00
#
_symmetry.space_group_name_H-M   'P 1'
#
loop_
_entity.id
_entity.type
_entity.pdbx_description
1 polymer ?
#
loop_
_entity_poly.entity_id
_entity_poly.type
_entity_poly.pdbx_seq_one_letter_code
_entity_poly.pdbx_strand_id
1 'polypeptide(L)'
;MKFLVSILICFSVVLFSCTDRDDKLEGVQIRVQNTTSTSFTEIGIDSLVFSDIQSGRTVFYQQYNGDVLPSNVILTTDSLSTTVAVDNTFEIDSTILNLFTYKIKSMSEGENATIEILKD
;
A
#
# COMPACT_ATOMS: atom_id res chain seq x y z
N MET A 1 29.58 31.33 -15.82
CA MET A 1 28.70 31.45 -14.64
C MET A 1 27.26 30.97 -14.86
N LYS A 2 26.98 30.08 -15.84
CA LYS A 2 25.64 29.48 -16.03
C LYS A 2 25.53 28.02 -15.50
N PHE A 3 26.67 27.32 -15.38
CA PHE A 3 26.74 25.95 -14.87
C PHE A 3 26.59 25.82 -13.35
N LEU A 4 26.99 26.83 -12.58
CA LEU A 4 26.92 26.79 -11.11
C LEU A 4 25.49 26.90 -10.58
N VAL A 5 24.60 27.60 -11.29
CA VAL A 5 23.19 27.76 -10.92
C VAL A 5 22.42 26.44 -11.10
N SER A 6 22.80 25.64 -12.11
CA SER A 6 22.14 24.35 -12.40
C SER A 6 22.42 23.28 -11.33
N ILE A 7 23.61 23.29 -10.73
CA ILE A 7 24.00 22.35 -9.65
C ILE A 7 23.24 22.67 -8.35
N LEU A 8 23.04 23.96 -8.05
CA LEU A 8 22.33 24.41 -6.85
C LEU A 8 20.85 24.04 -6.89
N ILE A 9 20.21 24.16 -8.06
CA ILE A 9 18.80 23.76 -8.25
C ILE A 9 18.64 22.25 -8.10
N CYS A 10 19.56 21.46 -8.68
CA CYS A 10 19.52 19.99 -8.57
C CYS A 10 19.66 19.50 -7.11
N PHE A 11 20.46 20.19 -6.29
CA PHE A 11 20.62 19.85 -4.88
C PHE A 11 19.38 20.19 -4.04
N SER A 12 18.68 21.27 -4.36
CA SER A 12 17.47 21.68 -3.62
C SER A 12 16.31 20.70 -3.81
N VAL A 13 16.16 20.09 -4.98
CA VAL A 13 15.06 19.14 -5.26
C VAL A 13 15.27 17.81 -4.52
N VAL A 14 16.52 17.39 -4.32
CA VAL A 14 16.84 16.11 -3.64
C VAL A 14 16.58 16.21 -2.13
N LEU A 15 16.72 17.38 -1.51
CA LEU A 15 16.54 17.56 -0.06
C LEU A 15 15.06 17.57 0.39
N PHE A 16 14.12 17.87 -0.50
CA PHE A 16 12.68 17.76 -0.20
C PHE A 16 12.13 16.34 -0.40
N SER A 17 12.91 15.42 -0.98
CA SER A 17 12.54 14.01 -1.14
C SER A 17 12.80 13.14 0.09
N CYS A 18 13.26 13.71 1.21
CA CYS A 18 13.44 13.01 2.49
C CYS A 18 12.38 13.37 3.54
N THR A 19 11.24 13.94 3.13
CA THR A 19 10.08 13.99 4.03
C THR A 19 9.52 12.57 4.02
N ASP A 20 9.71 11.81 5.10
CA ASP A 20 9.14 10.47 5.18
C ASP A 20 7.62 10.63 5.11
N ARG A 21 6.98 9.95 4.15
CA ARG A 21 5.52 10.08 3.94
C ARG A 21 4.74 9.68 5.19
N ASP A 22 5.38 8.93 6.08
CA ASP A 22 4.81 8.36 7.29
C ASP A 22 5.02 9.26 8.54
N ASP A 23 5.61 10.46 8.42
CA ASP A 23 5.86 11.35 9.57
C ASP A 23 4.60 12.02 10.17
N LYS A 24 3.45 11.93 9.49
CA LYS A 24 2.16 12.55 9.91
C LYS A 24 0.97 11.64 9.63
N LEU A 25 1.03 10.41 10.14
CA LEU A 25 -0.08 9.48 10.05
C LEU A 25 -1.15 9.80 11.11
N GLU A 26 -2.41 9.86 10.69
CA GLU A 26 -3.57 10.11 11.56
C GLU A 26 -4.76 9.23 11.14
N GLY A 27 -5.63 8.86 12.08
CA GLY A 27 -6.80 8.02 11.80
C GLY A 27 -6.42 6.62 11.29
N VAL A 28 -7.22 6.05 10.40
CA VAL A 28 -6.99 4.70 9.87
C VAL A 28 -6.06 4.75 8.66
N GLN A 29 -5.03 3.94 8.68
CA GLN A 29 -3.99 3.86 7.66
C GLN A 29 -3.88 2.43 7.17
N ILE A 30 -3.89 2.26 5.86
CA ILE A 30 -3.76 0.97 5.21
C ILE A 30 -2.53 0.98 4.32
N ARG A 31 -1.73 -0.09 4.38
CA ARG A 31 -0.69 -0.37 3.40
C ARG A 31 -0.79 -1.80 2.91
N VAL A 32 -0.06 -2.08 1.84
CA VAL A 32 0.04 -3.42 1.25
C VAL A 32 1.45 -3.96 1.42
N GLN A 33 1.55 -5.24 1.74
CA GLN A 33 2.80 -5.98 1.68
C GLN A 33 2.64 -7.17 0.73
N ASN A 34 3.41 -7.16 -0.35
CA ASN A 34 3.50 -8.28 -1.27
C ASN A 34 4.65 -9.21 -0.84
N THR A 35 4.32 -10.36 -0.26
CA THR A 35 5.33 -11.39 0.07
C THR A 35 5.43 -12.52 -0.95
N THR A 36 4.69 -12.41 -2.05
CA THR A 36 4.71 -13.38 -3.15
C THR A 36 5.84 -13.07 -4.13
N SER A 37 6.10 -14.01 -5.05
CA SER A 37 6.99 -13.81 -6.20
C SER A 37 6.33 -13.09 -7.38
N THR A 38 5.05 -12.77 -7.29
CA THR A 38 4.26 -12.15 -8.36
C THR A 38 4.27 -10.63 -8.18
N SER A 39 4.51 -9.88 -9.24
CA SER A 39 4.29 -8.42 -9.23
C SER A 39 2.85 -8.10 -9.59
N PHE A 40 2.29 -7.07 -8.93
CA PHE A 40 0.94 -6.58 -9.20
C PHE A 40 1.02 -5.21 -9.85
N THR A 41 0.26 -5.03 -10.92
CA THR A 41 0.09 -3.72 -11.57
C THR A 41 -0.76 -2.82 -10.67
N GLU A 42 -1.81 -3.38 -10.07
CA GLU A 42 -2.70 -2.66 -9.18
C GLU A 42 -3.25 -3.56 -8.07
N ILE A 43 -3.42 -2.99 -6.89
CA ILE A 43 -4.16 -3.59 -5.78
C ILE A 43 -5.19 -2.59 -5.29
N GLY A 44 -6.46 -2.95 -5.42
CA GLY A 44 -7.61 -2.16 -4.98
C GLY A 44 -8.13 -2.64 -3.63
N ILE A 45 -8.31 -1.73 -2.68
CA ILE A 45 -8.87 -1.97 -1.36
C ILE A 45 -9.91 -0.88 -1.08
N ASP A 46 -11.18 -1.18 -1.36
CA ASP A 46 -12.27 -0.19 -1.37
C ASP A 46 -11.90 1.03 -2.24
N SER A 47 -11.79 2.23 -1.65
CA SER A 47 -11.43 3.49 -2.30
C SER A 47 -9.92 3.69 -2.47
N LEU A 48 -9.09 2.81 -1.90
CA LEU A 48 -7.63 2.87 -2.02
C LEU A 48 -7.13 2.08 -3.20
N VAL A 49 -6.14 2.65 -3.89
CA VAL A 49 -5.46 2.01 -5.01
C VAL A 49 -3.95 2.09 -4.78
N PHE A 50 -3.29 0.94 -4.88
CA PHE A 50 -1.85 0.82 -4.83
C PHE A 50 -1.37 0.33 -6.19
N SER A 51 -0.32 0.91 -6.75
CA SER A 51 0.18 0.59 -8.09
C SER A 51 1.62 0.08 -8.05
N ASP A 52 2.00 -0.70 -9.07
CA ASP A 52 3.35 -1.20 -9.31
C ASP A 52 3.98 -1.92 -8.10
N ILE A 53 3.20 -2.77 -7.43
CA ILE A 53 3.64 -3.49 -6.24
C ILE A 53 4.51 -4.68 -6.64
N GLN A 54 5.82 -4.46 -6.66
CA GLN A 54 6.79 -5.50 -6.97
C GLN A 54 6.82 -6.61 -5.90
N SER A 55 7.26 -7.79 -6.31
CA SER A 55 7.56 -8.93 -5.43
C SER A 55 8.41 -8.52 -4.22
N GLY A 56 8.02 -8.95 -3.02
CA GLY A 56 8.75 -8.71 -1.78
C GLY A 56 8.69 -7.27 -1.24
N ARG A 57 7.85 -6.40 -1.80
CA ARG A 57 7.77 -4.98 -1.39
C ARG A 57 6.62 -4.72 -0.42
N THR A 58 6.88 -3.79 0.49
CA THR A 58 5.86 -3.11 1.28
C THR A 58 5.73 -1.69 0.74
N VAL A 59 4.49 -1.25 0.50
CA VAL A 59 4.20 0.13 0.08
C VAL A 59 3.90 1.02 1.29
N PHE A 60 3.97 2.34 1.10
CA PHE A 60 3.65 3.31 2.14
C PHE A 60 2.17 3.27 2.52
N TYR A 61 1.87 3.77 3.71
CA TYR A 61 0.50 3.91 4.17
C TYR A 61 -0.28 4.92 3.31
N GLN A 62 -1.57 4.62 3.16
CA GLN A 62 -2.57 5.52 2.65
C GLN A 62 -3.70 5.63 3.66
N GLN A 63 -4.17 6.86 3.86
CA GLN A 63 -5.28 7.13 4.78
C GLN A 63 -6.58 6.56 4.24
N TYR A 64 -7.24 5.76 5.07
CA TYR A 64 -8.54 5.19 4.80
C TYR A 64 -9.61 5.92 5.61
N ASN A 65 -10.69 6.32 4.93
CA ASN A 65 -11.75 7.14 5.54
C ASN A 65 -13.07 6.38 5.74
N GLY A 66 -13.06 5.05 5.60
CA GLY A 66 -14.25 4.24 5.84
C GLY A 66 -14.43 3.90 7.32
N ASP A 67 -15.67 3.54 7.67
CA ASP A 67 -16.07 3.19 9.04
C ASP A 67 -15.76 1.73 9.41
N VAL A 68 -15.47 0.89 8.40
CA VAL A 68 -15.09 -0.52 8.58
C VAL A 68 -13.95 -0.89 7.65
N LEU A 69 -13.06 -1.78 8.11
CA LEU A 69 -11.96 -2.27 7.28
C LEU A 69 -12.51 -3.11 6.11
N PRO A 70 -12.00 -2.88 4.88
CA PRO A 70 -12.46 -3.60 3.70
C PRO A 70 -12.21 -5.11 3.78
N SER A 71 -13.23 -5.89 3.47
CA SER A 71 -13.18 -7.37 3.43
C SER A 71 -12.92 -7.93 2.03
N ASN A 72 -12.73 -7.08 1.02
CA ASN A 72 -12.43 -7.50 -0.33
C ASN A 72 -11.21 -6.74 -0.85
N VAL A 73 -10.31 -7.46 -1.51
CA VAL A 73 -9.13 -6.91 -2.17
C VAL A 73 -9.14 -7.35 -3.61
N ILE A 74 -8.96 -6.41 -4.52
CA ILE A 74 -8.82 -6.66 -5.95
C ILE A 74 -7.33 -6.71 -6.26
N LEU A 75 -6.87 -7.84 -6.78
CA LEU A 75 -5.48 -8.04 -7.19
C LEU A 75 -5.43 -8.05 -8.72
N THR A 76 -4.68 -7.13 -9.30
CA THR A 76 -4.50 -6.99 -10.75
C THR A 76 -3.04 -7.25 -11.11
N THR A 77 -2.83 -8.16 -12.06
CA THR A 77 -1.55 -8.41 -12.73
C THR A 77 -1.65 -7.98 -14.19
N ASP A 78 -0.59 -8.20 -14.98
CA ASP A 78 -0.61 -7.93 -16.43
C ASP A 78 -1.64 -8.76 -17.20
N SER A 79 -2.07 -9.90 -16.66
CA SER A 79 -2.90 -10.88 -17.35
C SER A 79 -4.22 -11.20 -16.69
N LEU A 80 -4.37 -10.92 -15.38
CA LEU A 80 -5.53 -11.34 -14.60
C LEU A 80 -5.90 -10.30 -13.56
N SER A 81 -7.21 -10.14 -13.35
CA SER A 81 -7.77 -9.43 -12.20
C SER A 81 -8.61 -10.41 -11.39
N THR A 82 -8.36 -10.49 -10.08
CA THR A 82 -9.09 -11.38 -9.18
C THR A 82 -9.52 -10.64 -7.91
N THR A 83 -10.70 -10.97 -7.39
CA THR A 83 -11.20 -10.43 -6.12
C THR A 83 -11.03 -11.49 -5.03
N VAL A 84 -10.40 -11.10 -3.94
CA VAL A 84 -10.08 -11.96 -2.79
C VAL A 84 -10.87 -11.47 -1.59
N ALA A 85 -11.66 -12.35 -1.01
CA ALA A 85 -12.30 -12.11 0.27
C ALA A 85 -11.26 -12.24 1.40
N VAL A 86 -11.31 -11.33 2.36
CA VAL A 86 -10.38 -11.25 3.48
C VAL A 86 -11.17 -11.18 4.77
N ASP A 87 -10.81 -12.03 5.73
CA ASP A 87 -11.40 -12.00 7.05
C ASP A 87 -10.90 -10.77 7.81
N ASN A 88 -11.81 -9.84 8.05
CA ASN A 88 -11.56 -8.70 8.92
C ASN A 88 -12.31 -8.90 10.25
N THR A 89 -11.55 -8.98 11.35
CA THR A 89 -12.05 -9.08 12.72
C THR A 89 -11.71 -7.87 13.58
N PHE A 90 -11.05 -6.86 13.00
CA PHE A 90 -10.64 -5.67 13.73
C PHE A 90 -11.73 -4.61 13.73
N GLU A 91 -11.98 -4.04 14.90
CA GLU A 91 -12.70 -2.79 15.05
C GLU A 91 -11.74 -1.62 14.79
N ILE A 92 -12.25 -0.58 14.11
CA ILE A 92 -11.49 0.64 13.83
C ILE A 92 -12.11 1.83 14.53
N ASP A 93 -11.23 2.73 14.96
CA ASP A 93 -11.58 4.03 15.53
C ASP A 93 -10.80 5.10 14.76
N SER A 94 -11.50 5.89 13.95
CA SER A 94 -10.88 6.91 13.10
C SER A 94 -10.36 8.12 13.89
N THR A 95 -10.65 8.23 15.19
CA THR A 95 -10.16 9.31 16.05
C THR A 95 -8.75 9.07 16.58
N ILE A 96 -8.26 7.83 16.48
CA ILE A 96 -6.91 7.44 16.86
C ILE A 96 -6.17 6.85 15.67
N LEU A 97 -4.84 6.89 15.73
CA LEU A 97 -4.02 6.25 14.71
C LEU A 97 -4.19 4.73 14.77
N ASN A 98 -4.67 4.13 13.68
CA ASN A 98 -4.72 2.69 13.47
C ASN A 98 -3.95 2.34 12.20
N LEU A 99 -2.96 1.45 12.31
CA LEU A 99 -2.12 1.04 11.21
C LEU A 99 -2.45 -0.40 10.82
N PHE A 100 -2.78 -0.63 9.56
CA PHE A 100 -3.11 -1.96 9.03
C PHE A 100 -2.27 -2.31 7.80
N THR A 101 -1.78 -3.54 7.77
CA THR A 101 -1.07 -4.11 6.63
C THR A 101 -1.89 -5.24 6.02
N TYR A 102 -2.28 -5.08 4.76
CA TYR A 102 -2.84 -6.16 3.94
C TYR A 102 -1.68 -6.93 3.30
N LYS A 103 -1.36 -8.08 3.90
CA LYS A 103 -0.23 -8.92 3.49
C LYS A 103 -0.70 -10.02 2.55
N ILE A 104 -0.22 -10.00 1.32
CA ILE A 104 -0.44 -11.05 0.33
C ILE A 104 0.55 -12.18 0.59
N LYS A 105 0.07 -13.31 1.12
CA LYS A 105 0.91 -14.43 1.56
C LYS A 105 1.23 -15.41 0.43
N SER A 106 0.24 -15.69 -0.41
CA SER A 106 0.36 -16.64 -1.51
C SER A 106 -0.54 -16.24 -2.65
N MET A 107 -0.09 -16.54 -3.86
CA MET A 107 -0.86 -16.51 -5.08
C MET A 107 -0.34 -17.64 -5.97
N SER A 108 -1.23 -18.53 -6.37
CA SER A 108 -0.91 -19.65 -7.26
C SER A 108 -1.92 -19.67 -8.41
N GLU A 109 -1.48 -20.08 -9.59
CA GLU A 109 -2.38 -20.29 -10.72
C GLU A 109 -3.32 -21.46 -10.38
N GLY A 110 -4.59 -21.14 -10.09
CA GLY A 110 -5.64 -22.12 -9.77
C GLY A 110 -6.00 -22.28 -8.29
N GLU A 111 -5.28 -21.63 -7.37
CA GLU A 111 -5.71 -21.48 -5.97
C GLU A 111 -6.12 -20.05 -5.66
N ASN A 112 -7.02 -19.87 -4.70
CA ASN A 112 -7.40 -18.54 -4.23
C ASN A 112 -6.19 -17.89 -3.54
N ALA A 113 -5.87 -16.66 -3.95
CA ALA A 113 -4.85 -15.88 -3.25
C ALA A 113 -5.24 -15.70 -1.78
N THR A 114 -4.25 -15.75 -0.88
CA THR A 114 -4.47 -15.63 0.56
C THR A 114 -3.92 -14.29 1.05
N ILE A 115 -4.77 -13.51 1.70
CA ILE A 115 -4.42 -12.22 2.29
C ILE A 115 -4.67 -12.26 3.79
N GLU A 116 -3.72 -11.75 4.56
CA GLU A 116 -3.79 -11.61 6.01
C GLU A 116 -3.74 -10.13 6.37
N ILE A 117 -4.63 -9.68 7.26
CA ILE A 117 -4.60 -8.32 7.80
C ILE A 117 -3.82 -8.35 9.11
N LEU A 118 -2.78 -7.53 9.19
CA LEU A 118 -1.99 -7.30 10.40
C LEU A 118 -2.31 -5.91 10.95
N LYS A 119 -2.42 -5.80 12.27
CA LYS A 119 -2.45 -4.51 12.97
C LYS A 119 -1.04 -4.21 13.48
N ASP A 120 -0.46 -3.09 13.05
CA ASP A 120 0.90 -2.66 13.39
C ASP A 120 0.97 -1.82 14.68
#